data_AF-A0A2V1BAM4-F1
#
_entry.id   AF-A0A2V1BAM4-F1
#
_cell.length_a   1.000
_cell.length_b   1.000
_cell.length_c   1.000
_cell.angle_alpha   90.00
_cell.angle_beta   90.00
_cell.angle_gamma   90.00
#
_symmetry.space_group_name_H-M   'P 1'
#
loop_
_entity.id
_entity.type
_entity.pdbx_description
1 polymer ?
#
loop_
_entity_poly.entity_id
_entity_poly.type
_entity_poly.pdbx_seq_one_letter_code
_entity_poly.pdbx_strand_id
1 'polypeptide(L)'
;MGTQILHQGEGQIVADVVFVHGLRGDAIKTWSDGVTCWPRDLLQYDVPNTWIITWGYDSNIAKLAEFSSQNSIFGHAENLLSDLAMKRRKLKEKIRPIIFVGHSLGGLVIKEVRFGH
;
A
#
# COMPACT_ATOMS: atom_id res chain seq x y z
N MET A 1 3.49 -1.06 11.86
CA MET A 1 3.15 -0.25 10.67
C MET A 1 1.88 -0.79 10.06
N GLY A 2 1.31 -0.15 9.03
CA GLY A 2 0.04 -0.55 8.43
C GLY A 2 -0.47 0.50 7.44
N THR A 3 -1.78 0.52 7.18
CA THR A 3 -2.38 1.48 6.23
C THR A 3 -2.42 2.91 6.77
N GLN A 4 -1.95 3.86 5.96
CA GLN A 4 -2.12 5.30 6.18
C GLN A 4 -2.85 5.90 4.97
N ILE A 5 -3.89 6.69 5.24
CA ILE A 5 -4.60 7.41 4.17
C ILE A 5 -3.84 8.69 3.88
N LEU A 6 -3.41 8.85 2.64
CA LEU A 6 -2.81 10.07 2.11
C LEU A 6 -3.89 11.02 1.58
N HIS A 7 -4.92 10.47 0.93
CA HIS A 7 -6.06 11.23 0.41
C HIS A 7 -7.35 10.44 0.60
N GLN A 8 -8.40 11.08 1.12
CA GLN A 8 -9.74 10.47 1.29
C GLN A 8 -10.61 10.60 0.04
N GLY A 9 -10.12 11.25 -1.01
CA GLY A 9 -10.89 11.48 -2.22
C GLY A 9 -12.10 12.40 -2.00
N GLU A 10 -12.67 12.82 -3.11
CA GLU A 10 -13.82 13.71 -3.15
C GLU A 10 -15.01 12.98 -3.78
N GLY A 11 -16.23 13.30 -3.33
CA GLY A 11 -17.46 12.74 -3.89
C GLY A 11 -17.55 11.21 -3.80
N GLN A 12 -18.01 10.58 -4.88
CA GLN A 12 -18.10 9.12 -4.96
C GLN A 12 -16.72 8.53 -5.25
N ILE A 13 -16.17 7.81 -4.28
CA ILE A 13 -14.88 7.14 -4.45
C ILE A 13 -15.00 5.94 -5.38
N VAL A 14 -14.22 5.94 -6.46
CA VAL A 14 -14.29 4.94 -7.54
C VAL A 14 -13.23 3.84 -7.42
N ALA A 15 -12.12 4.10 -6.72
CA ALA A 15 -11.03 3.13 -6.52
C ALA A 15 -10.18 3.46 -5.29
N ASP A 16 -9.43 2.47 -4.82
CA ASP A 16 -8.32 2.67 -3.87
C ASP A 16 -7.00 2.54 -4.61
N VAL A 17 -6.06 3.47 -4.38
CA VAL A 17 -4.68 3.38 -4.86
C VAL A 17 -3.78 3.09 -3.67
N VAL A 18 -3.16 1.91 -3.64
CA VAL A 18 -2.38 1.42 -2.50
C VAL A 18 -0.91 1.35 -2.87
N PHE A 19 -0.11 2.20 -2.24
CA PHE A 19 1.33 2.28 -2.39
C PHE A 19 2.04 1.34 -1.41
N VAL A 20 2.95 0.50 -1.93
CA VAL A 20 3.71 -0.49 -1.13
C VAL A 20 5.20 -0.29 -1.38
N HIS A 21 5.92 0.13 -0.34
CA HIS A 21 7.35 0.39 -0.44
C HIS A 21 8.20 -0.89 -0.49
N GLY A 22 9.47 -0.74 -0.86
CA GLY A 22 10.45 -1.83 -0.89
C GLY A 22 11.32 -1.93 0.35
N LEU A 23 12.36 -2.75 0.28
CA LEU A 23 13.41 -2.87 1.30
C LEU A 23 14.04 -1.51 1.60
N ARG A 24 14.37 -1.26 2.87
CA ARG A 24 14.90 0.03 3.38
C ARG A 24 13.95 1.22 3.15
N GLY A 25 12.76 0.98 2.62
CA GLY A 25 11.75 1.98 2.36
C GLY A 25 10.91 2.27 3.60
N ASP A 26 10.22 3.39 3.54
CA ASP A 26 9.24 3.82 4.53
C ASP A 26 7.98 4.24 3.80
N ALA A 27 6.83 3.99 4.43
CA ALA A 27 5.52 4.21 3.84
C ALA A 27 5.31 5.63 3.30
N ILE A 28 5.96 6.65 3.86
CA ILE A 28 5.87 8.03 3.39
C ILE A 28 7.14 8.43 2.65
N LYS A 29 8.32 8.18 3.24
CA LYS A 29 9.58 8.70 2.70
C LYS A 29 9.93 8.11 1.35
N THR A 30 9.55 6.87 1.06
CA THR A 30 9.77 6.25 -0.27
C THR A 30 9.09 7.03 -1.39
N TRP A 31 8.00 7.74 -1.09
CA TRP A 31 7.23 8.51 -2.06
C TRP A 31 7.39 10.02 -1.86
N SER A 32 8.44 10.44 -1.15
CA SER A 32 8.65 11.84 -0.82
C SER A 32 9.98 12.35 -1.34
N ASP A 33 9.99 13.59 -1.80
CA ASP A 33 11.18 14.40 -2.03
C ASP A 33 11.10 15.66 -1.16
N GLY A 34 12.02 15.80 -0.22
CA GLY A 34 11.96 16.81 0.83
C GLY A 34 10.66 16.70 1.66
N VAL A 35 9.85 17.77 1.62
CA VAL A 35 8.55 17.83 2.34
C VAL A 35 7.37 17.33 1.49
N THR A 36 7.58 17.12 0.20
CA THR A 36 6.54 16.77 -0.77
C THR A 36 6.43 15.26 -0.88
N CYS A 37 5.30 14.70 -0.48
CA CYS A 37 4.94 13.32 -0.75
C CYS A 37 4.08 13.27 -2.00
N TRP A 38 4.64 12.91 -3.15
CA TRP A 38 3.96 13.10 -4.43
C TRP A 38 2.60 12.39 -4.57
N PRO A 39 2.34 11.19 -3.97
CA PRO A 39 1.01 10.59 -4.04
C PRO A 39 -0.03 11.39 -3.27
N ARG A 40 0.39 12.01 -2.15
CA ARG A 40 -0.48 12.88 -1.35
C ARG A 40 -0.63 14.23 -2.02
N ASP A 41 0.48 14.88 -2.34
CA ASP A 41 0.51 16.32 -2.62
C ASP A 41 0.31 16.64 -4.11
N LEU A 42 0.53 15.68 -5.03
CA LEU A 42 0.42 15.90 -6.47
C LEU A 42 -0.65 14.99 -7.11
N LEU A 43 -0.54 13.67 -6.92
CA LEU A 43 -1.43 12.69 -7.57
C LEU A 43 -2.91 12.88 -7.19
N GLN A 44 -3.19 13.37 -5.98
CA GLN A 44 -4.57 13.62 -5.53
C GLN A 44 -5.38 14.49 -6.49
N TYR A 45 -4.74 15.38 -7.25
CA TYR A 45 -5.42 16.27 -8.20
C TYR A 45 -5.74 15.59 -9.54
N ASP A 46 -4.93 14.60 -9.94
CA ASP A 46 -5.17 13.83 -11.17
C ASP A 46 -6.25 12.76 -10.96
N VAL A 47 -6.35 12.21 -9.73
CA VAL A 47 -7.31 11.17 -9.35
C VAL A 47 -8.13 11.57 -8.11
N PRO A 48 -8.91 12.66 -8.17
CA PRO A 48 -9.58 13.23 -7.00
C PRO A 48 -10.62 12.31 -6.38
N ASN A 49 -11.20 11.37 -7.13
CA ASN A 49 -12.20 10.44 -6.61
C ASN A 49 -11.61 9.10 -6.13
N THR A 50 -10.36 9.11 -5.63
CA THR A 50 -9.68 7.91 -5.14
C THR A 50 -9.26 8.01 -3.69
N TRP A 51 -9.25 6.87 -2.99
CA TRP A 51 -8.52 6.77 -1.71
C TRP A 51 -7.08 6.44 -1.99
N ILE A 52 -6.19 7.41 -1.74
CA ILE A 52 -4.75 7.18 -1.84
C ILE A 52 -4.28 6.70 -0.47
N ILE A 53 -3.74 5.49 -0.45
CA ILE A 53 -3.28 4.80 0.75
C ILE A 53 -1.82 4.44 0.54
N THR A 54 -1.01 4.60 1.57
CA THR A 54 0.29 3.95 1.64
C THR A 54 0.27 2.88 2.72
N TRP A 55 0.94 1.77 2.47
CA TRP A 55 1.08 0.68 3.42
C TRP A 55 2.54 0.45 3.76
N GLY A 56 2.82 0.36 5.05
CA GLY A 56 4.16 0.18 5.59
C GLY A 56 4.34 -1.14 6.32
N TYR A 57 5.54 -1.71 6.18
CA TYR A 57 6.01 -2.87 6.95
C TYR A 57 7.46 -2.65 7.39
N ASP A 58 7.90 -3.38 8.42
CA ASP A 58 9.31 -3.35 8.84
C ASP A 58 10.16 -3.81 7.65
N SER A 59 11.10 -2.98 7.19
CA SER A 59 11.91 -3.23 5.98
C SER A 59 13.42 -3.22 6.28
N ASN A 60 13.78 -3.33 7.56
CA ASN A 60 15.13 -3.13 8.03
C ASN A 60 16.11 -4.23 7.56
N ILE A 61 17.33 -3.80 7.25
CA ILE A 61 18.39 -4.55 6.55
C ILE A 61 18.94 -5.71 7.37
N ALA A 62 18.90 -5.62 8.70
CA ALA A 62 19.37 -6.67 9.59
C ALA A 62 18.66 -8.02 9.35
N LYS A 63 17.50 -7.99 8.68
CA LYS A 63 16.68 -9.15 8.34
C LYS A 63 16.74 -9.51 6.85
N LEU A 64 17.69 -9.01 6.05
CA LEU A 64 17.69 -9.19 4.58
C LEU A 64 17.63 -10.67 4.15
N ALA A 65 18.31 -11.57 4.87
CA ALA A 65 18.25 -13.00 4.65
C ALA A 65 16.86 -13.60 4.99
N GLU A 66 16.18 -13.04 5.99
CA GLU A 66 14.83 -13.41 6.42
C GLU A 66 13.78 -12.88 5.43
N PHE A 67 13.90 -11.63 4.97
CA PHE A 67 13.03 -10.96 3.97
C PHE A 67 13.10 -11.55 2.56
N SER A 68 14.24 -12.14 2.22
CA SER A 68 14.42 -12.82 0.93
C SER A 68 13.77 -14.21 0.92
N SER A 69 13.32 -14.70 2.09
CA SER A 69 12.57 -15.95 2.17
C SER A 69 11.14 -15.73 1.70
N GLN A 70 10.60 -16.69 0.94
CA GLN A 70 9.21 -16.66 0.49
C GLN A 70 8.23 -16.55 1.66
N ASN A 71 8.54 -17.16 2.81
CA ASN A 71 7.70 -17.11 4.01
C ASN A 71 7.52 -15.69 4.55
N SER A 72 8.57 -14.86 4.52
CA SER A 72 8.47 -13.47 4.96
C SER A 72 7.61 -12.62 4.01
N ILE A 73 7.82 -12.77 2.69
CA ILE A 73 7.05 -12.05 1.66
C ILE A 73 5.57 -12.41 1.76
N PHE A 74 5.27 -13.69 1.94
CA PHE A 74 3.92 -14.18 2.19
C PHE A 74 3.31 -13.57 3.46
N GLY A 75 4.06 -13.55 4.57
CA GLY A 75 3.61 -12.91 5.80
C GLY A 75 3.29 -11.41 5.63
N HIS A 76 4.08 -10.70 4.82
CA HIS A 76 3.78 -9.29 4.50
C HIS A 76 2.55 -9.14 3.61
N ALA A 77 2.34 -10.04 2.65
CA ALA A 77 1.14 -10.04 1.80
C ALA A 77 -0.13 -10.30 2.62
N GLU A 78 -0.10 -11.26 3.56
CA GLU A 78 -1.21 -11.53 4.47
C GLU A 78 -1.53 -10.35 5.39
N ASN A 79 -0.50 -9.67 5.90
CA ASN A 79 -0.67 -8.46 6.71
C ASN A 79 -1.26 -7.30 5.89
N LEU A 80 -0.78 -7.10 4.65
CA LEU A 80 -1.32 -6.11 3.72
C LEU A 80 -2.81 -6.36 3.46
N LEU A 81 -3.18 -7.62 3.16
CA LEU A 81 -4.58 -8.02 2.95
C LEU A 81 -5.44 -7.78 4.19
N SER A 82 -4.95 -8.21 5.35
CA SER A 82 -5.66 -8.05 6.62
C SER A 82 -5.92 -6.59 6.94
N ASP A 83 -4.90 -5.73 6.80
CA ASP A 83 -5.03 -4.30 7.05
C ASP A 83 -5.99 -3.63 6.06
N LEU A 84 -5.94 -3.99 4.77
CA LEU A 84 -6.85 -3.47 3.75
C LEU A 84 -8.29 -3.93 4.01
N ALA A 85 -8.51 -5.18 4.40
CA ALA A 85 -9.82 -5.71 4.75
C ALA A 85 -10.40 -5.02 6.00
N MET A 86 -9.55 -4.74 7.00
CA MET A 86 -9.93 -3.96 8.18
C MET A 86 -10.25 -2.50 7.84
N LYS A 87 -9.64 -1.94 6.79
CA LYS A 87 -9.92 -0.58 6.33
C LYS A 87 -11.22 -0.51 5.52
N ARG A 88 -11.43 -1.45 4.60
CA ARG A 88 -12.56 -1.53 3.67
C ARG A 88 -13.72 -2.31 4.28
N ARG A 89 -14.37 -1.76 5.31
CA ARG A 89 -15.44 -2.47 6.05
C ARG A 89 -16.81 -2.32 5.43
N LYS A 90 -17.10 -1.19 4.78
CA LYS A 90 -18.42 -0.95 4.17
C LYS A 90 -18.53 -1.67 2.82
N LEU A 91 -19.73 -2.10 2.45
CA LEU A 91 -19.96 -2.82 1.19
C LEU A 91 -19.40 -2.06 -0.04
N LYS A 92 -19.64 -0.75 -0.11
CA LYS A 92 -19.11 0.11 -1.19
C LYS A 92 -17.58 0.16 -1.23
N GLU A 93 -16.92 0.11 -0.07
CA GLU A 93 -15.46 0.05 0.03
C GLU A 93 -14.97 -1.34 -0.40
N LYS A 94 -15.68 -2.42 -0.06
CA LYS A 94 -15.30 -3.80 -0.42
C LYS A 94 -15.34 -4.07 -1.91
N ILE A 95 -16.32 -3.54 -2.63
CA ILE A 95 -16.57 -3.86 -4.05
C ILE A 95 -15.78 -3.02 -5.05
N ARG A 96 -15.27 -1.83 -4.65
CA ARG A 96 -14.56 -0.95 -5.58
C ARG A 96 -13.13 -1.47 -5.86
N PRO A 97 -12.58 -1.28 -7.07
CA PRO A 97 -11.26 -1.81 -7.41
C PRO A 97 -10.13 -1.29 -6.50
N ILE A 98 -9.07 -2.10 -6.37
CA ILE A 98 -7.78 -1.71 -5.77
C ILE A 98 -6.75 -1.65 -6.89
N ILE A 99 -6.00 -0.56 -6.94
CA ILE A 99 -4.84 -0.36 -7.82
C ILE A 99 -3.61 -0.36 -6.93
N PHE A 100 -2.69 -1.30 -7.15
CA PHE A 100 -1.44 -1.38 -6.40
C PHE A 100 -0.30 -0.67 -7.12
N VAL A 101 0.48 0.10 -6.37
CA VAL A 101 1.74 0.70 -6.83
C VAL A 101 2.87 0.19 -5.95
N GLY A 102 3.66 -0.73 -6.50
CA GLY A 102 4.77 -1.36 -5.79
C GLY A 102 6.12 -0.79 -6.19
N HIS A 103 6.98 -0.52 -5.21
CA HIS A 103 8.39 -0.23 -5.46
C HIS A 103 9.28 -1.41 -5.04
N SER A 104 10.12 -1.92 -5.95
CA SER A 104 11.09 -2.99 -5.69
C SER A 104 10.43 -4.20 -4.99
N LEU A 105 10.90 -4.62 -3.79
CA LEU A 105 10.32 -5.73 -3.01
C LEU A 105 8.81 -5.58 -2.78
N GLY A 106 8.29 -4.36 -2.67
CA GLY A 106 6.86 -4.11 -2.54
C GLY A 106 6.04 -4.71 -3.69
N GLY A 107 6.61 -4.79 -4.90
CA GLY A 107 6.00 -5.48 -6.04
C GLY A 107 5.90 -6.99 -5.84
N LEU A 108 6.86 -7.63 -5.17
CA LEU A 108 6.78 -9.05 -4.83
C LEU A 108 5.76 -9.31 -3.72
N VAL A 109 5.69 -8.42 -2.71
CA VAL A 109 4.64 -8.47 -1.69
C VAL A 109 3.26 -8.39 -2.35
N ILE A 110 3.07 -7.44 -3.26
CA ILE A 110 1.81 -7.30 -4.03
C ILE A 110 1.53 -8.56 -4.86
N LYS A 111 2.54 -9.17 -5.48
CA LYS A 111 2.35 -10.38 -6.28
C LYS A 111 1.84 -11.57 -5.47
N GLU A 112 2.27 -11.70 -4.22
CA GLU A 112 1.82 -12.77 -3.32
C GLU A 112 0.47 -12.47 -2.65
N VAL A 113 -0.13 -11.30 -2.90
CA VAL A 113 -1.52 -11.02 -2.53
C VAL A 113 -2.43 -11.95 -3.32
N ARG A 114 -2.78 -13.09 -2.72
CA ARG A 114 -3.76 -14.02 -3.26
C ARG A 114 -5.12 -13.65 -2.70
N PHE A 115 -6.02 -13.19 -3.55
CA PHE A 115 -7.43 -13.16 -3.21
C PHE A 115 -7.90 -14.62 -3.15
N GLY A 116 -8.34 -15.08 -1.98
CA GLY A 116 -8.77 -16.46 -1.76
C GLY A 116 -9.77 -16.93 -2.83
N HIS A 117 -9.53 -18.14 -3.34
CA HIS A 117 -10.46 -18.89 -4.19
C HIS A 117 -11.69 -19.34 -3.41
#